data_AF-A0AAE3JCS3-F1
#
_entry.id   AF-A0AAE3JCS3-F1
#
_cell.length_a   1.000
_cell.length_b   1.000
_cell.length_c   1.000
_cell.angle_alpha   90.00
_cell.angle_beta   90.00
_cell.angle_gamma   90.00
#
_symmetry.space_group_name_H-M   'P 1'
#
loop_
_entity.id
_entity.type
_entity.pdbx_description
1 polymer ?
#
loop_
_entity_poly.entity_id
_entity_poly.type
_entity_poly.pdbx_seq_one_letter_code
_entity_poly.pdbx_strand_id
1 'polypeptide(L)'
;MVDDYRNTVYCQPYSNIGDKKKKLVEKIRKKHPHAKDMHAIIYSNKDIYKDEFMKIYNHKCAYCGVSSEVITRSDFEIDHYIYEKSKKFATKADAGYIENLVLACHDCNHDKSSFEFPDEKYKDFYPDEKEIAKTFIRDDKFYIKISEEKKDDAITNEFYKKLNLGSELHRIDYLLMNMIGLQETMKDKTKTCSELGEAIQKLHTKRNVMCKNV
;
A
#
# COMPACT_ATOMS: atom_id res chain seq x y z
N MET A 1 10.38 -10.74 14.84
CA MET A 1 9.30 -9.76 14.67
C MET A 1 9.40 -9.23 13.25
N VAL A 2 8.31 -8.99 12.54
CA VAL A 2 8.41 -8.33 11.23
C VAL A 2 8.50 -6.83 11.51
N ASP A 3 9.57 -6.19 11.06
CA ASP A 3 9.88 -4.79 11.41
C ASP A 3 8.97 -3.76 10.73
N ASP A 4 8.17 -4.19 9.76
CA ASP A 4 7.25 -3.35 9.00
C ASP A 4 5.83 -3.93 9.05
N TYR A 5 4.89 -3.15 9.59
CA TYR A 5 3.50 -3.54 9.80
C TYR A 5 2.78 -3.99 8.51
N ARG A 6 3.29 -3.62 7.33
CA ARG A 6 2.72 -3.97 6.03
C ARG A 6 3.09 -5.38 5.56
N ASN A 7 4.05 -6.01 6.22
CA ASN A 7 4.63 -7.28 5.79
C ASN A 7 4.24 -8.42 6.74
N THR A 8 3.85 -9.56 6.18
CA THR A 8 3.84 -10.83 6.90
C THR A 8 5.25 -11.42 6.90
N VAL A 9 5.47 -12.51 7.65
CA VAL A 9 6.75 -13.24 7.62
C VAL A 9 7.07 -13.85 6.25
N TYR A 10 6.05 -14.01 5.39
CA TYR A 10 6.18 -14.57 4.03
C TYR A 10 6.39 -13.49 2.96
N CYS A 11 6.24 -12.21 3.32
CA CYS A 11 6.38 -11.10 2.39
C CYS A 11 7.85 -10.81 2.07
N GLN A 12 8.12 -10.46 0.81
CA GLN A 12 9.34 -9.72 0.49
C GLN A 12 9.29 -8.32 1.13
N PRO A 13 10.38 -7.87 1.77
CA PRO A 13 10.45 -6.55 2.38
C PRO A 13 10.45 -5.43 1.33
N TYR A 14 9.91 -4.28 1.71
CA TYR A 14 10.11 -3.05 0.93
C TYR A 14 11.59 -2.69 0.95
N SER A 15 12.18 -2.54 -0.24
CA SER A 15 13.61 -2.28 -0.38
C SER A 15 13.90 -1.48 -1.64
N ASN A 16 14.76 -0.47 -1.51
CA ASN A 16 15.28 0.35 -2.60
C ASN A 16 14.17 0.96 -3.48
N ILE A 17 13.07 1.42 -2.86
CA ILE A 17 11.88 1.93 -3.57
C ILE A 17 12.23 3.14 -4.44
N GLY A 18 12.91 4.14 -3.86
CA GLY A 18 13.37 5.32 -4.58
C GLY A 18 14.24 4.99 -5.80
N ASP A 19 15.19 4.05 -5.66
CA ASP A 19 16.06 3.66 -6.78
C ASP A 19 15.31 2.88 -7.88
N LYS A 20 14.37 2.02 -7.49
CA LYS A 20 13.49 1.33 -8.44
C LYS A 20 12.60 2.32 -9.19
N LYS A 21 12.08 3.35 -8.51
CA LYS A 21 11.32 4.46 -9.13
C LYS A 21 12.17 5.23 -10.14
N LYS A 22 13.40 5.60 -9.79
CA LYS A 22 14.33 6.27 -10.71
C LYS A 22 14.58 5.44 -11.97
N LYS A 23 14.83 4.13 -11.82
CA LYS A 23 15.00 3.21 -12.96
C LYS A 23 13.76 3.13 -13.85
N LEU A 24 12.56 3.15 -13.27
CA LEU A 24 11.32 3.20 -14.04
C LEU A 24 11.19 4.52 -14.82
N VAL A 25 11.51 5.67 -14.21
CA VAL A 25 11.52 6.98 -14.89
C VAL A 25 12.51 7.00 -16.05
N GLU A 26 13.73 6.47 -15.86
CA GLU A 26 14.71 6.35 -16.94
C GLU A 26 14.17 5.52 -18.12
N LYS A 27 13.48 4.41 -17.81
CA LYS A 27 12.86 3.56 -18.82
C LYS A 27 11.72 4.27 -19.54
N ILE A 28 10.85 4.97 -18.82
CA ILE A 28 9.76 5.77 -19.41
C ILE A 28 10.34 6.84 -20.33
N ARG A 29 11.36 7.58 -19.89
CA ARG A 29 11.98 8.65 -20.67
C ARG A 29 12.69 8.20 -21.94
N LYS A 30 13.08 6.92 -22.05
CA LYS A 30 13.56 6.35 -23.32
C LYS A 30 12.48 6.36 -24.41
N LYS A 31 11.20 6.22 -24.04
CA LYS A 31 10.06 6.27 -24.98
C LYS A 31 9.32 7.61 -24.97
N HIS A 32 9.36 8.33 -23.85
CA HIS A 32 8.72 9.62 -23.65
C HIS A 32 9.73 10.64 -23.11
N PRO A 33 10.69 11.13 -23.93
CA PRO A 33 11.81 11.95 -23.45
C PRO A 33 11.42 13.22 -22.71
N HIS A 34 10.26 13.79 -23.04
CA HIS A 34 9.75 15.03 -22.45
C HIS A 34 8.68 14.80 -21.37
N ALA A 35 8.50 13.55 -20.92
CA ALA A 35 7.57 13.22 -19.84
C ALA A 35 7.94 13.97 -18.56
N LYS A 36 7.00 14.80 -18.08
CA LYS A 36 7.08 15.51 -16.80
C LYS A 36 6.13 14.88 -15.78
N ASP A 37 4.86 14.74 -16.16
CA ASP A 37 3.84 14.07 -15.37
C ASP A 37 3.98 12.54 -15.55
N MET A 38 4.61 11.88 -14.57
CA MET A 38 4.75 10.43 -14.56
C MET A 38 3.42 9.75 -14.25
N HIS A 39 2.56 10.37 -13.44
CA HIS A 39 1.25 9.84 -13.11
C HIS A 39 0.42 9.62 -14.38
N ALA A 40 0.38 10.60 -15.28
CA ALA A 40 -0.32 10.47 -16.58
C ALA A 40 0.16 9.29 -17.45
N ILE A 41 1.36 8.78 -17.21
CA ILE A 41 1.92 7.62 -17.92
C ILE A 41 1.62 6.31 -17.19
N ILE A 42 1.69 6.30 -15.86
CA ILE A 42 1.61 5.06 -15.07
C ILE A 42 0.21 4.77 -14.49
N TYR A 43 -0.74 5.70 -14.54
CA TYR A 43 -2.05 5.52 -13.90
C TYR A 43 -2.92 4.44 -14.55
N SER A 44 -2.77 4.23 -15.86
CA SER A 44 -3.69 3.43 -16.65
C SER A 44 -3.60 1.93 -16.31
N ASN A 45 -4.77 1.33 -16.06
CA ASN A 45 -4.89 -0.11 -15.86
C ASN A 45 -4.50 -0.94 -17.09
N LYS A 46 -4.36 -0.34 -18.28
CA LYS A 46 -4.00 -1.07 -19.50
C LYS A 46 -2.51 -0.96 -19.82
N ASP A 47 -1.78 -0.13 -19.10
CA ASP A 47 -0.38 0.16 -19.40
C ASP A 47 0.57 -0.77 -18.63
N ILE A 48 1.62 -1.21 -19.34
CA ILE A 48 2.76 -1.95 -18.81
C ILE A 48 3.46 -1.19 -17.68
N TYR A 49 3.53 0.15 -17.76
CA TYR A 49 4.22 0.93 -16.73
C TYR A 49 3.52 0.88 -15.37
N LYS A 50 2.19 0.66 -15.34
CA LYS A 50 1.48 0.42 -14.08
C LYS A 50 1.97 -0.86 -13.42
N ASP A 51 2.12 -1.95 -14.19
CA ASP A 51 2.61 -3.22 -13.66
C ASP A 51 4.03 -3.11 -13.14
N GLU A 52 4.88 -2.37 -13.85
CA GLU A 52 6.25 -2.12 -13.42
C GLU A 52 6.29 -1.28 -12.14
N PHE A 53 5.42 -0.27 -12.02
CA PHE A 53 5.27 0.49 -10.79
C PHE A 53 4.75 -0.39 -9.65
N MET A 54 3.77 -1.26 -9.89
CA MET A 54 3.26 -2.19 -8.88
C MET A 54 4.34 -3.13 -8.36
N LYS A 55 5.23 -3.62 -9.23
CA LYS A 55 6.38 -4.47 -8.85
C LYS A 55 7.34 -3.77 -7.89
N ILE A 56 7.46 -2.44 -7.97
CA ILE A 56 8.31 -1.69 -7.03
C ILE A 56 7.87 -1.92 -5.58
N TYR A 57 6.55 -2.00 -5.37
CA TYR A 57 5.91 -2.20 -4.06
C TYR A 57 5.58 -3.67 -3.77
N ASN A 58 6.18 -4.62 -4.50
CA ASN A 58 5.88 -6.04 -4.40
C ASN A 58 4.37 -6.34 -4.54
N HIS A 59 3.68 -5.60 -5.40
CA HIS A 59 2.23 -5.66 -5.62
C HIS A 59 1.39 -5.49 -4.34
N LYS A 60 1.86 -4.65 -3.40
CA LYS A 60 1.16 -4.33 -2.15
C LYS A 60 0.87 -2.84 -1.99
N CYS A 61 -0.24 -2.54 -1.33
CA CYS A 61 -0.60 -1.18 -0.96
C CYS A 61 0.48 -0.60 -0.03
N ALA A 62 1.02 0.56 -0.38
CA ALA A 62 2.07 1.23 0.36
C ALA A 62 1.60 1.69 1.76
N TYR A 63 0.30 1.90 1.95
CA TYR A 63 -0.29 2.28 3.23
C TYR A 63 -0.70 1.09 4.09
N CYS A 64 -1.65 0.25 3.67
CA CYS A 64 -2.17 -0.82 4.54
C CYS A 64 -1.45 -2.18 4.38
N GLY A 65 -0.65 -2.35 3.32
CA GLY A 65 0.11 -3.57 3.03
C GLY A 65 -0.65 -4.67 2.29
N VAL A 66 -1.96 -4.52 2.01
CA VAL A 66 -2.72 -5.56 1.28
C VAL A 66 -2.09 -5.88 -0.08
N SER A 67 -1.97 -7.16 -0.41
CA SER A 67 -1.34 -7.64 -1.65
C SER A 67 -2.36 -7.94 -2.75
N SER A 68 -1.87 -8.01 -4.00
CA SER A 68 -2.65 -8.48 -5.14
C SER A 68 -3.02 -9.98 -5.09
N GLU A 69 -2.57 -10.72 -4.07
CA GLU A 69 -3.04 -12.08 -3.82
C GLU A 69 -4.39 -12.06 -3.08
N VAL A 70 -4.68 -10.95 -2.38
CA VAL A 70 -5.94 -10.75 -1.65
C VAL A 70 -6.91 -9.88 -2.44
N ILE A 71 -6.44 -8.81 -3.09
CA ILE A 71 -7.29 -7.92 -3.90
C ILE A 71 -6.88 -7.95 -5.36
N THR A 72 -7.75 -7.49 -6.25
CA THR A 72 -7.46 -7.52 -7.69
C THR A 72 -6.55 -6.37 -8.09
N ARG A 73 -5.89 -6.52 -9.24
CA ARG A 73 -5.07 -5.45 -9.83
C ARG A 73 -5.84 -4.13 -10.02
N SER A 74 -7.12 -4.21 -10.39
CA SER A 74 -7.97 -3.04 -10.59
C SER A 74 -8.28 -2.28 -9.30
N ASP A 75 -8.13 -2.93 -8.15
CA ASP A 75 -8.31 -2.31 -6.83
C ASP A 75 -7.08 -1.49 -6.39
N PHE A 76 -6.03 -1.43 -7.22
CA PHE A 76 -4.88 -0.56 -6.98
C PHE A 76 -4.94 0.70 -7.83
N GLU A 77 -4.55 1.81 -7.22
CA GLU A 77 -4.48 3.14 -7.82
C GLU A 77 -3.09 3.77 -7.56
N ILE A 78 -2.75 4.78 -8.34
CA ILE A 78 -1.52 5.56 -8.16
C ILE A 78 -1.92 6.81 -7.39
N ASP A 79 -1.67 6.82 -6.08
CA ASP A 79 -1.97 7.96 -5.21
C ASP A 79 -0.87 9.02 -5.32
N HIS A 80 -1.26 10.28 -5.16
CA HIS A 80 -0.35 11.39 -4.92
C HIS A 80 -0.20 11.57 -3.41
N TYR A 81 0.97 11.20 -2.87
CA TYR A 81 1.27 11.27 -1.45
C TYR A 81 0.96 12.66 -0.86
N ILE A 82 1.49 13.72 -1.46
CA ILE A 82 0.99 15.09 -1.31
C ILE A 82 -0.12 15.29 -2.35
N TYR A 83 -1.29 15.72 -1.90
CA TYR A 83 -2.46 15.94 -2.73
C TYR A 83 -2.16 16.75 -4.00
N GLU A 84 -2.67 16.29 -5.15
CA GLU A 84 -2.36 16.85 -6.48
C GLU A 84 -2.76 18.32 -6.66
N LYS A 85 -3.72 18.82 -5.88
CA LYS A 85 -4.14 20.25 -5.89
C LYS A 85 -3.62 21.02 -4.68
N SER A 86 -2.65 20.46 -3.95
CA SER A 86 -2.01 21.17 -2.86
C SER A 86 -1.39 22.47 -3.36
N LYS A 87 -1.39 23.51 -2.51
CA LYS A 87 -0.77 24.80 -2.81
C LYS A 87 0.74 24.72 -3.04
N LYS A 88 1.37 23.57 -2.71
CA LYS A 88 2.78 23.26 -2.98
C LYS A 88 3.09 23.07 -4.47
N PHE A 89 2.07 22.84 -5.30
CA PHE A 89 2.22 22.60 -6.73
C PHE A 89 1.59 23.74 -7.53
N ALA A 90 2.31 24.22 -8.55
CA ALA A 90 1.78 25.22 -9.47
C ALA A 90 0.76 24.60 -10.44
N THR A 91 0.98 23.36 -10.84
CA THR A 91 0.10 22.60 -11.73
C THR A 91 -0.05 21.15 -11.28
N LYS A 92 -1.09 20.45 -11.77
CA LYS A 92 -1.26 19.01 -11.54
C LYS A 92 -0.05 18.18 -12.04
N ALA A 93 0.54 18.58 -13.17
CA ALA A 93 1.71 17.89 -13.70
C ALA A 93 2.93 18.00 -12.76
N ASP A 94 3.04 19.09 -12.00
CA ASP A 94 4.10 19.27 -11.00
C ASP A 94 3.92 18.38 -9.78
N ALA A 95 2.69 17.91 -9.50
CA ALA A 95 2.43 16.91 -8.48
C ALA A 95 2.74 15.48 -8.96
N GLY A 96 2.74 15.25 -10.27
CA GLY A 96 2.91 13.94 -10.91
C GLY A 96 4.35 13.42 -11.01
N TYR A 97 5.30 13.97 -10.23
CA TYR A 97 6.68 13.46 -10.18
C TYR A 97 6.77 12.16 -9.37
N ILE A 98 7.68 11.26 -9.76
CA ILE A 98 7.63 9.86 -9.32
C ILE A 98 7.77 9.68 -7.80
N GLU A 99 8.50 10.56 -7.12
CA GLU A 99 8.67 10.52 -5.67
C GLU A 99 7.36 10.84 -4.93
N ASN A 100 6.47 11.65 -5.51
CA ASN A 100 5.15 11.92 -4.92
C ASN A 100 4.12 10.81 -5.20
N LEU A 101 4.43 9.83 -6.04
CA LEU A 101 3.48 8.80 -6.43
C LEU A 101 3.66 7.55 -5.59
N VAL A 102 2.59 7.00 -5.04
CA VAL A 102 2.63 5.72 -4.29
C VAL A 102 1.58 4.75 -4.77
N LEU A 103 1.85 3.44 -4.65
CA LEU A 103 0.85 2.44 -4.97
C LEU A 103 -0.11 2.29 -3.80
N ALA A 104 -1.36 2.64 -3.97
CA ALA A 104 -2.38 2.52 -2.93
C ALA A 104 -3.48 1.55 -3.38
N CYS A 105 -4.11 0.84 -2.44
CA CYS A 105 -5.42 0.26 -2.74
C CYS A 105 -6.46 1.37 -2.85
N HIS A 106 -7.56 1.09 -3.54
CA HIS A 106 -8.66 2.01 -3.77
C HIS A 106 -9.15 2.64 -2.46
N ASP A 107 -9.42 1.81 -1.45
CA ASP A 107 -9.88 2.26 -0.13
C ASP A 107 -8.91 3.30 0.46
N CYS A 108 -7.62 2.98 0.61
CA CYS A 108 -6.65 3.92 1.17
C CYS A 108 -6.50 5.20 0.34
N ASN A 109 -6.52 5.12 -0.99
CA ASN A 109 -6.41 6.31 -1.83
C ASN A 109 -7.63 7.24 -1.63
N HIS A 110 -8.83 6.67 -1.69
CA HIS A 110 -10.08 7.43 -1.59
C HIS A 110 -10.30 7.97 -0.18
N ASP A 111 -9.95 7.20 0.84
CA ASP A 111 -10.05 7.60 2.24
C ASP A 111 -9.05 8.72 2.60
N LYS A 112 -7.81 8.65 2.09
CA LYS A 112 -6.83 9.73 2.22
C LYS A 112 -7.31 10.97 1.46
N SER A 113 -7.81 10.82 0.24
CA SER A 113 -8.38 11.91 -0.56
C SER A 113 -7.46 13.14 -0.62
N SER A 114 -8.02 14.32 -0.34
CA SER A 114 -7.33 15.60 -0.23
C SER A 114 -6.78 15.91 1.17
N PHE A 115 -6.55 14.90 2.01
CA PHE A 115 -6.00 15.14 3.34
C PHE A 115 -4.59 15.74 3.24
N GLU A 116 -4.44 16.94 3.79
CA GLU A 116 -3.16 17.64 3.87
C GLU A 116 -2.65 17.63 5.31
N PHE A 117 -1.32 17.54 5.46
CA PHE A 117 -0.64 17.59 6.75
C PHE A 117 0.62 18.48 6.64
N PRO A 118 1.12 19.00 7.76
CA PRO A 118 2.32 19.83 7.80
C PRO A 118 3.58 19.09 7.32
N ASP A 119 4.57 19.84 6.82
CA ASP A 119 5.81 19.27 6.26
C ASP A 119 6.62 18.45 7.27
N GLU A 120 6.51 18.79 8.55
CA GLU A 120 7.16 18.07 9.65
C GLU A 120 6.67 16.61 9.74
N LYS A 121 5.47 16.33 9.22
CA LYS A 121 4.85 15.00 9.20
C LYS A 121 5.12 14.21 7.93
N TYR A 122 5.78 14.80 6.95
CA TYR A 122 6.11 14.13 5.69
C TYR A 122 6.82 12.79 5.94
N LYS A 123 7.91 12.78 6.70
CA LYS A 123 8.65 11.53 6.94
C LYS A 123 7.87 10.52 7.77
N ASP A 124 7.04 10.98 8.71
CA ASP A 124 6.26 10.10 9.59
C ASP A 124 5.26 9.22 8.80
N PHE A 125 4.75 9.71 7.66
CA PHE A 125 3.74 9.00 6.86
C PHE A 125 4.23 8.57 5.48
N TYR A 126 5.43 8.96 5.05
CA TYR A 126 5.90 8.68 3.70
C TYR A 126 6.18 7.17 3.51
N PRO A 127 5.42 6.47 2.64
CA PRO A 127 5.46 5.00 2.59
C PRO A 127 6.74 4.39 2.06
N ASP A 128 7.52 5.15 1.29
CA ASP A 128 8.71 4.63 0.62
C ASP A 128 9.91 4.51 1.57
N GLU A 129 9.82 5.15 2.74
CA GLU A 129 10.87 5.20 3.75
C GLU A 129 10.49 4.38 4.98
N LYS A 130 11.49 4.04 5.80
CA LYS A 130 11.31 3.16 6.96
C LYS A 130 10.57 3.83 8.12
N GLU A 131 10.49 5.15 8.13
CA GLU A 131 9.92 5.96 9.20
C GLU A 131 8.43 5.64 9.42
N ILE A 132 7.66 5.32 8.36
CA ILE A 132 6.25 4.93 8.49
C ILE A 132 6.06 3.69 9.39
N ALA A 133 7.03 2.76 9.39
CA ALA A 133 6.99 1.56 10.23
C ALA A 133 7.31 1.85 11.71
N LYS A 134 7.80 3.05 12.04
CA LYS A 134 7.91 3.53 13.42
C LYS A 134 6.64 4.23 13.88
N THR A 135 5.87 4.78 12.94
CA THR A 135 4.58 5.44 13.22
C THR A 135 3.45 4.43 13.41
N PHE A 136 3.42 3.39 12.58
CA PHE A 136 2.40 2.35 12.64
C PHE A 136 3.02 0.97 12.86
N ILE A 137 2.37 0.18 13.71
CA ILE A 137 2.77 -1.18 14.08
C ILE A 137 1.58 -2.12 13.94
N ARG A 138 1.80 -3.44 13.94
CA ARG A 138 0.71 -4.41 14.16
C ARG A 138 0.74 -4.94 15.59
N ASP A 139 -0.44 -5.06 16.18
CA ASP A 139 -0.61 -5.76 17.46
C ASP A 139 -0.69 -7.28 17.27
N ASP A 140 -0.73 -8.03 18.38
CA ASP A 140 -0.83 -9.49 18.39
C ASP A 140 -2.15 -10.02 17.79
N LYS A 141 -3.13 -9.15 17.59
CA LYS A 141 -4.42 -9.47 16.94
C LYS A 141 -4.44 -9.05 15.46
N PHE A 142 -3.30 -8.62 14.93
CA PHE A 142 -3.06 -8.16 13.56
C PHE A 142 -3.72 -6.83 13.17
N TYR A 143 -4.22 -6.02 14.10
CA TYR A 143 -4.65 -4.66 13.75
C TYR A 143 -3.44 -3.76 13.53
N ILE A 144 -3.55 -2.85 12.58
CA ILE A 144 -2.62 -1.72 12.49
C ILE A 144 -2.95 -0.75 13.63
N LYS A 145 -1.96 -0.35 14.41
CA LYS A 145 -2.05 0.60 15.53
C LYS A 145 -1.04 1.72 15.34
N ILE A 146 -1.32 2.88 15.91
CA ILE A 146 -0.32 3.93 16.09
C ILE A 146 0.67 3.46 17.17
N SER A 147 1.97 3.69 16.97
CA SER A 147 2.98 3.34 17.97
C SER A 147 2.83 4.17 19.24
N GLU A 148 3.32 3.64 20.36
CA GLU A 148 3.26 4.33 21.65
C GLU A 148 3.94 5.71 21.62
N GLU A 149 5.00 5.88 20.82
CA GLU A 149 5.71 7.16 20.66
C GLU A 149 4.88 8.23 19.93
N LYS A 150 3.90 7.83 19.11
CA LYS A 150 3.10 8.73 18.26
C LYS A 150 1.63 8.79 18.65
N LYS A 151 1.19 8.03 19.67
CA LYS A 151 -0.22 7.86 20.03
C LYS A 151 -0.95 9.15 20.42
N ASP A 152 -0.24 10.12 20.97
CA ASP A 152 -0.81 11.41 21.41
C ASP A 152 -0.69 12.50 20.33
N ASP A 153 -0.08 12.19 19.18
CA ASP A 153 0.05 13.14 18.08
C ASP A 153 -1.27 13.27 17.29
N ALA A 154 -1.88 14.45 17.37
CA ALA A 154 -3.19 14.69 16.78
C ALA A 154 -3.23 14.44 15.25
N ILE A 155 -2.16 14.79 14.54
CA ILE A 155 -2.11 14.68 13.07
C ILE A 155 -1.89 13.21 12.66
N THR A 156 -1.05 12.47 13.39
CA THR A 156 -0.91 11.02 13.21
C THR A 156 -2.24 10.31 13.47
N ASN A 157 -2.97 10.71 14.51
CA ASN A 157 -4.31 10.18 14.79
C ASN A 157 -5.31 10.49 13.67
N GLU A 158 -5.27 11.70 13.12
CA GLU A 158 -6.15 12.08 12.02
C GLU A 158 -5.81 11.31 10.74
N PHE A 159 -4.53 11.20 10.37
CA PHE A 159 -4.07 10.40 9.23
C PHE A 159 -4.49 8.93 9.36
N TYR A 160 -4.29 8.34 10.55
CA TYR A 160 -4.70 6.97 10.86
C TYR A 160 -6.20 6.75 10.71
N LYS A 161 -7.02 7.69 11.21
CA LYS A 161 -8.48 7.65 11.10
C LYS A 161 -8.93 7.87 9.66
N LYS A 162 -8.29 8.80 8.93
CA LYS A 162 -8.62 9.11 7.54
C LYS A 162 -8.48 7.87 6.68
N LEU A 163 -7.31 7.24 6.70
CA LEU A 163 -7.04 5.98 5.99
C LEU A 163 -7.76 4.75 6.55
N ASN A 164 -8.52 4.90 7.63
CA ASN A 164 -9.19 3.80 8.33
C ASN A 164 -8.26 2.61 8.65
N LEU A 165 -6.98 2.89 8.98
CA LEU A 165 -5.94 1.86 9.13
C LEU A 165 -6.26 0.82 10.20
N GLY A 166 -7.04 1.22 11.23
CA GLY A 166 -7.49 0.34 12.30
C GLY A 166 -8.63 -0.61 11.97
N SER A 167 -9.13 -0.62 10.74
CA SER A 167 -10.32 -1.38 10.36
C SER A 167 -10.13 -2.91 10.46
N GLU A 168 -11.24 -3.61 10.67
CA GLU A 168 -11.29 -5.08 10.57
C GLU A 168 -10.90 -5.56 9.17
N LEU A 169 -11.13 -4.74 8.14
CA LEU A 169 -10.79 -5.09 6.77
C LEU A 169 -9.28 -5.30 6.63
N HIS A 170 -8.46 -4.36 7.10
CA HIS A 170 -6.99 -4.47 7.02
C HIS A 170 -6.41 -5.55 7.93
N ARG A 171 -7.14 -5.92 8.99
CA ARG A 171 -6.81 -7.09 9.81
C ARG A 171 -7.06 -8.39 9.06
N ILE A 172 -8.21 -8.52 8.39
CA ILE A 172 -8.55 -9.70 7.59
C ILE A 172 -7.62 -9.83 6.38
N ASP A 173 -7.31 -8.72 5.70
CA ASP A 173 -6.37 -8.70 4.58
C ASP A 173 -4.99 -9.26 4.99
N TYR A 174 -4.48 -8.84 6.15
CA TYR A 174 -3.21 -9.34 6.67
C TYR A 174 -3.26 -10.81 7.09
N LEU A 175 -4.36 -11.25 7.70
CA LEU A 175 -4.56 -12.66 8.04
C LEU A 175 -4.58 -13.52 6.76
N LEU A 176 -5.30 -13.09 5.72
CA LEU A 176 -5.33 -13.77 4.42
C LEU A 176 -3.93 -13.89 3.83
N MET A 177 -3.14 -12.80 3.82
CA MET A 177 -1.74 -12.85 3.36
C MET A 177 -0.87 -13.82 4.17
N ASN A 178 -1.07 -13.93 5.49
CA ASN A 178 -0.34 -14.92 6.30
C ASN A 178 -0.76 -16.36 5.95
N MET A 179 -2.06 -16.59 5.78
CA MET A 179 -2.58 -17.92 5.46
C MET A 179 -2.14 -18.38 4.07
N ILE A 180 -2.18 -17.48 3.08
CA ILE A 180 -1.70 -17.74 1.71
C ILE A 180 -0.20 -18.06 1.74
N GLY A 181 0.61 -17.19 2.35
CA GLY A 181 2.05 -17.43 2.45
C GLY A 181 2.40 -18.73 3.18
N LEU A 182 1.68 -19.06 4.27
CA LEU A 182 1.84 -20.35 4.95
C LEU A 182 1.50 -21.51 4.02
N GLN A 183 0.37 -21.44 3.31
CA GLN A 183 -0.06 -22.47 2.38
C GLN A 183 0.99 -22.75 1.29
N GLU A 184 1.63 -21.70 0.75
CA GLU A 184 2.69 -21.82 -0.26
C GLU A 184 3.95 -22.52 0.27
N THR A 185 4.25 -22.40 1.57
CA THR A 185 5.38 -23.13 2.19
C THR A 185 5.09 -24.61 2.44
N MET A 186 3.82 -25.03 2.38
CA MET A 186 3.43 -26.44 2.54
C MET A 186 3.75 -27.21 1.26
N LYS A 187 4.90 -27.89 1.24
CA LYS A 187 5.44 -28.59 0.06
C LYS A 187 4.58 -29.75 -0.46
N ASP A 188 3.65 -30.25 0.36
CA ASP A 188 2.80 -31.40 0.03
C ASP A 188 1.32 -31.01 0.02
N LYS A 189 0.56 -31.55 -0.94
CA LYS A 189 -0.92 -31.47 -1.01
C LYS A 189 -1.58 -32.33 0.08
N THR A 190 -1.16 -32.12 1.33
CA THR A 190 -1.72 -32.78 2.50
C THR A 190 -3.17 -32.33 2.71
N LYS A 191 -3.91 -33.15 3.46
CA LYS A 191 -5.25 -32.79 3.93
C LYS A 191 -5.27 -31.40 4.59
N THR A 192 -4.26 -31.09 5.41
CA THR A 192 -4.12 -29.79 6.08
C THR A 192 -3.94 -28.63 5.10
N CYS A 193 -3.18 -28.79 4.02
CA CYS A 193 -3.04 -27.78 2.98
C CYS A 193 -4.38 -27.50 2.27
N SER A 194 -5.18 -28.55 2.04
CA SER A 194 -6.53 -28.42 1.48
C SER A 194 -7.48 -27.71 2.45
N GLU A 195 -7.52 -28.12 3.72
CA GLU A 195 -8.35 -27.51 4.77
C GLU A 195 -8.01 -26.02 4.97
N LEU A 196 -6.71 -25.67 4.92
CA LEU A 196 -6.26 -24.27 4.94
C LEU A 196 -6.76 -23.49 3.72
N GLY A 197 -6.70 -24.10 2.53
CA GLY A 197 -7.23 -23.50 1.30
C GLY A 197 -8.73 -23.20 1.37
N GLU A 198 -9.52 -24.11 1.92
CA GLU A 198 -10.95 -23.88 2.17
C GLU A 198 -11.19 -22.74 3.16
N ALA A 199 -10.38 -22.66 4.23
CA ALA A 199 -10.46 -21.57 5.19
C ALA A 199 -10.11 -20.22 4.56
N ILE A 200 -9.06 -20.16 3.73
CA ILE A 200 -8.69 -18.96 2.94
C ILE A 200 -9.87 -18.54 2.08
N GLN A 201 -10.48 -19.44 1.31
CA GLN A 201 -11.61 -19.11 0.45
C GLN A 201 -12.82 -18.57 1.22
N LYS A 202 -13.17 -19.19 2.36
CA LYS A 202 -14.27 -18.73 3.21
C LYS A 202 -14.01 -17.32 3.76
N LEU A 203 -12.79 -17.08 4.26
CA LEU A 203 -12.40 -15.78 4.80
C LEU A 203 -12.35 -14.70 3.70
N HIS A 204 -11.82 -15.04 2.53
CA HIS A 204 -11.78 -14.14 1.36
C HIS A 204 -13.19 -13.76 0.89
N THR A 205 -14.10 -14.73 0.85
CA THR A 205 -15.53 -14.48 0.56
C THR A 205 -16.14 -13.50 1.57
N LYS A 206 -15.87 -13.70 2.87
CA LYS A 206 -16.36 -12.80 3.91
C LYS A 206 -15.78 -11.39 3.78
N ARG A 207 -14.47 -11.29 3.50
CA ARG A 207 -13.77 -10.02 3.21
C ARG A 207 -14.46 -9.24 2.10
N ASN A 208 -14.79 -9.89 0.99
CA ASN A 208 -15.43 -9.23 -0.16
C ASN A 208 -16.86 -8.76 0.14
N VAL A 209 -17.59 -9.43 1.04
CA VAL A 209 -18.89 -8.95 1.51
C VAL A 209 -18.75 -7.69 2.36
N MET A 210 -17.69 -7.58 3.15
CA MET A 210 -17.44 -6.40 3.98
C MET A 210 -17.16 -5.16 3.12
N CYS A 211 -16.40 -5.28 2.02
CA CYS A 211 -16.12 -4.17 1.12
C CYS A 211 -17.33 -3.65 0.34
N LYS A 212 -18.37 -4.46 0.13
CA LYS A 212 -19.58 -4.06 -0.62
C LYS A 212 -20.61 -3.31 0.24
N ASN A 213 -20.41 -3.28 1.55
CA ASN A 213 -21.34 -2.70 2.54
C ASN A 213 -20.77 -1.42 3.20
N VAL A 214 -19.70 -0.85 2.65
CA VAL A 214 -19.10 0.43 3.06
C VAL A 214 -19.46 1.48 2.03
#